data_AF-A0A955R8W2-F1
#
_entry.id   AF-A0A955R8W2-F1
#
_cell.length_a   1.000
_cell.length_b   1.000
_cell.length_c   1.000
_cell.angle_alpha   90.00
_cell.angle_beta   90.00
_cell.angle_gamma   90.00
#
_symmetry.space_group_name_H-M   'P 1'
#
loop_
_entity.id
_entity.type
_entity.pdbx_description
1 polymer ?
#
loop_
_entity_poly.entity_id
_entity_poly.type
_entity_poly.pdbx_seq_one_letter_code
_entity_poly.pdbx_strand_id
1 'polypeptide(L)' 'MRDGKCPKCGGSKIATTRFVVYLGAGLSGPTMDLFVCADCKLCEQYMVGSVEERVSVLDSWKWVQREEGGPFRR' A
#
# COMPACT_ATOMS: atom_id res chain seq x y z
N MET A 1 1.40 -14.03 -2.08
CA MET A 1 2.17 -13.96 -3.35
C MET A 1 3.65 -13.63 -3.19
N ARG A 2 4.11 -13.08 -2.05
CA ARG A 2 5.54 -12.76 -1.82
C ARG A 2 6.50 -13.95 -1.98
N ASP A 3 5.99 -15.16 -1.77
CA ASP A 3 6.68 -16.44 -1.91
C ASP A 3 6.68 -16.99 -3.35
N GLY A 4 6.18 -16.22 -4.32
CA GLY A 4 6.10 -16.62 -5.72
C GLY A 4 4.91 -17.53 -6.04
N LYS A 5 3.95 -17.73 -5.11
CA LYS A 5 2.73 -18.52 -5.35
C LYS A 5 1.46 -17.71 -5.09
N CYS A 6 0.45 -17.97 -5.91
CA CYS A 6 -0.88 -17.41 -5.73
C CYS A 6 -1.59 -18.16 -4.58
N PRO A 7 -2.00 -17.46 -3.51
CA PRO A 7 -2.67 -18.11 -2.38
C PRO A 7 -4.08 -18.61 -2.73
N LYS A 8 -4.68 -18.11 -3.83
CA LYS A 8 -6.02 -18.49 -4.27
C LYS A 8 -6.03 -19.71 -5.21
N CYS A 9 -5.12 -19.75 -6.19
CA CYS A 9 -5.14 -20.79 -7.23
C CYS A 9 -3.88 -21.66 -7.29
N GLY A 10 -2.88 -21.40 -6.44
CA GLY A 10 -1.61 -22.13 -6.41
C GLY A 10 -0.66 -21.84 -7.59
N GLY A 11 -1.09 -21.05 -8.58
CA GLY A 11 -0.29 -20.68 -9.74
C GLY A 11 0.99 -19.93 -9.38
N SER A 12 2.05 -20.13 -10.15
CA SER A 12 3.39 -19.55 -9.90
C SER A 12 3.75 -18.39 -10.84
N LYS A 13 2.92 -18.08 -11.84
CA LYS A 13 3.13 -16.92 -12.72
C LYS A 13 2.64 -15.65 -12.03
N ILE A 14 3.54 -14.99 -11.30
CA ILE A 14 3.25 -13.78 -10.55
C ILE A 14 4.00 -12.59 -11.17
N ALA A 15 3.28 -11.55 -11.56
CA ALA A 15 3.85 -10.27 -11.94
C ALA A 15 3.94 -9.37 -10.69
N THR A 16 4.96 -8.51 -10.63
CA THR A 16 5.13 -7.55 -9.53
C THR A 16 5.62 -6.19 -10.02
N THR A 17 5.20 -5.13 -9.34
CA THR A 17 5.72 -3.78 -9.52
C THR A 17 5.77 -3.05 -8.19
N ARG A 18 6.72 -2.12 -8.08
CA ARG A 18 6.90 -1.26 -6.90
C ARG A 18 6.49 0.17 -7.24
N PHE A 19 5.74 0.80 -6.36
CA PHE A 19 5.29 2.17 -6.53
C PHE A 19 5.14 2.90 -5.19
N VAL A 20 5.29 4.22 -5.23
CA VAL A 20 4.97 5.10 -4.10
C VAL A 20 3.49 5.44 -4.17
N VAL A 21 2.77 5.32 -3.06
CA VAL A 21 1.36 5.74 -3.01
C VAL A 21 1.31 7.26 -3.06
N TYR A 22 0.74 7.83 -4.11
CA TYR A 22 0.50 9.27 -4.18
C TYR A 22 -0.93 9.55 -3.70
N LEU A 23 -1.07 10.33 -2.62
CA LEU A 23 -2.36 10.59 -1.98
C LEU A 23 -3.02 11.89 -2.45
N GLY A 24 -2.36 12.63 -3.34
CA GLY A 24 -2.78 13.97 -3.76
C GLY A 24 -2.21 15.07 -2.86
N ALA A 25 -2.42 16.34 -3.26
CA ALA A 25 -1.97 17.52 -2.51
C ALA A 25 -0.46 17.57 -2.17
N GLY A 26 0.40 16.94 -2.99
CA GLY A 26 1.84 16.88 -2.75
C GLY A 26 2.27 15.89 -1.67
N LEU A 27 1.36 15.03 -1.17
CA LEU A 27 1.66 14.02 -0.17
C LEU A 27 1.99 12.68 -0.83
N SER A 28 3.20 12.20 -0.57
CA SER A 28 3.59 10.81 -0.79
C SER A 28 3.32 9.97 0.46
N GLY A 29 2.77 8.79 0.26
CA GLY A 29 2.66 7.76 1.28
C GLY A 29 3.69 6.66 1.16
N PRO A 30 3.55 5.60 1.97
CA PRO A 30 4.49 4.50 2.00
C PRO A 30 4.66 3.86 0.62
N THR A 31 5.85 3.30 0.38
CA THR A 31 6.09 2.49 -0.82
C THR A 31 5.37 1.15 -0.69
N MET A 32 4.81 0.67 -1.80
CA MET A 32 4.09 -0.60 -1.88
C MET A 32 4.61 -1.46 -3.04
N ASP A 33 4.56 -2.77 -2.83
CA ASP A 33 4.69 -3.77 -3.89
C ASP A 33 3.30 -4.31 -4.23
N LEU A 34 2.90 -4.23 -5.49
CA LEU A 34 1.70 -4.88 -6.04
C LEU A 34 2.09 -6.18 -6.71
N PHE A 35 1.48 -7.28 -6.27
CA PHE A 35 1.61 -8.60 -6.88
C PHE A 35 0.32 -8.96 -7.59
N VAL A 36 0.42 -9.50 -8.81
CA VAL A 36 -0.72 -9.94 -9.61
C VAL A 36 -0.49 -11.36 -10.12
N CYS A 37 -1.42 -12.26 -9.82
CA CYS A 37 -1.40 -13.61 -10.39
C CYS A 37 -1.86 -13.58 -11.86
N ALA A 38 -1.04 -14.09 -12.77
CA ALA A 38 -1.36 -14.11 -14.19
C ALA A 38 -2.56 -15.03 -14.52
N ASP A 39 -2.78 -16.09 -13.74
CA ASP A 39 -3.80 -17.11 -14.03
C ASP A 39 -5.19 -16.66 -13.54
N CYS A 40 -5.32 -16.31 -12.26
CA CYS A 40 -6.62 -15.98 -11.65
C CYS A 40 -6.86 -14.49 -11.39
N LYS A 41 -5.90 -13.63 -11.77
CA LYS A 41 -5.94 -12.16 -11.63
C LYS A 41 -6.15 -11.64 -10.21
N LEU A 42 -5.91 -12.47 -9.18
CA LEU A 42 -5.86 -11.99 -7.80
C LEU A 42 -4.73 -10.96 -7.69
N CYS A 43 -5.01 -9.87 -6.98
CA CYS A 43 -4.06 -8.81 -6.68
C CYS A 43 -3.85 -8.73 -5.17
N GLU A 44 -2.59 -8.70 -4.73
CA GLU A 44 -2.22 -8.45 -3.35
C GLU A 44 -1.25 -7.26 -3.30
N GLN A 45 -1.44 -6.37 -2.34
CA GLN A 45 -0.56 -5.23 -2.13
C GLN A 45 0.11 -5.37 -0.77
N TYR A 46 1.39 -5.04 -0.71
CA TYR A 46 2.11 -5.04 0.56
C TYR A 46 2.94 -3.78 0.74
N MET A 47 2.94 -3.26 1.95
CA MET A 47 3.84 -2.17 2.31
C MET A 47 5.30 -2.66 2.29
N VAL A 48 6.18 -1.78 1.81
CA VAL A 48 7.63 -1.94 1.76
C VAL A 48 8.26 -1.13 2.89
N GLY A 49 9.40 -1.59 3.36
CA GLY A 49 10.17 -0.94 4.43
C GLY A 49 9.83 -1.44 5.83
N SER A 50 10.67 -1.05 6.79
CA SER A 50 10.51 -1.35 8.21
C SER A 50 9.27 -0.65 8.79
N VAL A 51 8.88 -0.99 10.02
CA VAL A 51 7.81 -0.25 10.70
C VAL A 51 8.22 1.22 10.87
N GLU A 52 9.45 1.46 11.26
CA GLU A 52 10.03 2.78 11.51
C GLU A 52 10.05 3.64 10.25
N GLU A 53 10.48 3.08 9.10
CA GLU A 53 10.47 3.77 7.81
C GLU A 53 9.03 4.17 7.43
N ARG A 54 8.06 3.27 7.62
CA ARG A 54 6.65 3.55 7.30
C ARG A 54 6.05 4.61 8.22
N VAL A 55 6.37 4.57 9.51
CA VAL A 55 5.94 5.58 10.49
C VAL A 55 6.53 6.94 10.15
N SER A 56 7.81 7.02 9.76
CA SER A 56 8.45 8.29 9.39
C SER A 56 7.74 9.01 8.23
N VAL A 57 7.21 8.26 7.26
CA VAL A 57 6.41 8.82 6.17
C VAL A 57 5.08 9.37 6.69
N LEU A 58 4.41 8.68 7.61
CA LEU A 58 3.17 9.16 8.21
C LEU A 58 3.38 10.39 9.09
N ASP A 59 4.49 10.45 9.83
CA ASP A 59 4.84 11.60 10.67
C ASP A 59 5.12 12.87 9.85
N SER A 60 5.44 12.73 8.55
CA SER A 60 5.58 13.87 7.63
C SER A 60 4.24 14.52 7.27
N TRP A 61 3.11 13.88 7.58
CA TRP A 61 1.79 14.39 7.25
C TRP A 61 1.25 15.31 8.34
N LYS A 62 0.37 16.23 7.95
CA LYS A 62 -0.39 17.02 8.92
C LYS A 62 -1.45 16.14 9.57
N TRP A 63 -1.36 15.96 10.89
CA TRP A 63 -2.39 15.29 11.66
C TRP A 63 -3.67 16.14 11.67
N VAL A 64 -4.82 15.50 11.46
CA VAL A 64 -6.12 16.15 11.63
C VAL A 64 -6.26 16.55 13.10
N GLN A 65 -6.39 17.85 13.38
CA GLN A 65 -6.68 18.30 14.73
C GLN A 65 -8.09 17.84 15.11
N ARG A 66 -8.21 17.22 16.29
CA ARG A 66 -9.43 16.52 16.75
C ARG A 66 -10.70 17.39 16.72
N GLU A 67 -10.56 18.70 16.74
CA GLU A 67 -11.65 19.67 16.78
C GLU A 67 -12.10 20.12 15.37
N GLU A 68 -11.19 20.12 14.38
CA GLU A 68 -11.42 20.55 13.00
C GLU A 68 -11.47 19.34 12.05
N GLY A 69 -12.66 18.75 11.89
CA GLY A 69 -13.06 18.09 10.64
C GLY A 69 -12.29 16.84 10.19
N GLY A 70 -12.85 15.66 10.46
CA GLY A 70 -12.84 14.59 9.46
C GLY A 70 -14.01 14.81 8.47
N PRO A 71 -13.93 14.34 7.21
CA PRO A 71 -14.99 14.50 6.20
C PRO A 71 -16.31 13.75 6.52
N PHE A 72 -16.42 13.17 7.73
CA PHE A 72 -17.55 12.37 8.19
C PHE A 72 -18.35 13.02 9.33
N ARG A 73 -18.10 14.28 9.68
CA ARG A 73 -19.03 15.01 10.57
C ARG A 73 -20.23 15.50 9.73
N ARG A 74 -21.33 14.73 9.79
CA ARG A 74 -22.68 15.26 9.54
C ARG A 74 -23.08 16.17 10.69
#